data_AF-A0A853F0J3-F1
#
_entry.id   AF-A0A853F0J3-F1
#
_cell.length_a   1.000
_cell.length_b   1.000
_cell.length_c   1.000
_cell.angle_alpha   90.00
_cell.angle_beta   90.00
_cell.angle_gamma   90.00
#
_symmetry.space_group_name_H-M   'P 1'
#
loop_
_entity.id
_entity.type
_entity.pdbx_description
1 polymer ?
#
loop_
_entity_poly.entity_id
_entity_poly.type
_entity_poly.pdbx_seq_one_letter_code
_entity_poly.pdbx_strand_id
1 'polypeptide(L)'
;MTKLEYIEKTGSGNNPFNGIDVGSYSTPNLADIDGDGDLDLVVGENDGTLKYYQNTGTTSNPLYEAKTGDDNPFNGIDVGYFPHQP
;
A
#
# COMPACT_ATOMS: atom_id res chain seq x y z
N MET A 1 2.42 16.58 -29.36
CA MET A 1 2.55 16.45 -27.89
C MET A 1 1.25 15.81 -27.42
N THR A 2 1.29 14.53 -27.05
CA THR A 2 0.09 13.79 -26.62
C THR A 2 -0.29 14.26 -25.22
N LYS A 3 -1.52 14.72 -25.04
CA LYS A 3 -2.04 15.05 -23.71
C LYS A 3 -2.20 13.73 -22.95
N LEU A 4 -1.49 13.57 -21.85
CA LEU A 4 -1.77 12.49 -20.91
C LEU A 4 -3.11 12.82 -20.26
N GLU A 5 -4.12 12.00 -20.53
CA GLU A 5 -5.39 12.05 -19.82
C GLU A 5 -5.30 11.12 -18.61
N TYR A 6 -5.84 11.59 -17.48
CA TYR A 6 -6.03 10.70 -16.35
C TYR A 6 -7.10 9.67 -16.71
N ILE A 7 -6.74 8.39 -16.56
CA ILE A 7 -7.67 7.26 -16.72
C ILE A 7 -7.76 6.58 -15.37
N GLU A 8 -8.93 6.65 -14.74
CA GLU A 8 -9.23 5.85 -13.56
C GLU A 8 -9.16 4.36 -13.93
N LYS A 9 -8.46 3.56 -13.12
CA LYS A 9 -8.40 2.11 -13.30
C LYS A 9 -9.34 1.45 -12.30
N THR A 10 -10.27 0.63 -12.80
CA THR A 10 -11.24 -0.11 -11.98
C THR A 10 -11.21 -1.60 -12.32
N GLY A 11 -11.70 -2.43 -11.38
CA GLY A 11 -11.82 -3.88 -11.56
C GLY A 11 -10.48 -4.65 -11.62
N SER A 12 -10.60 -5.97 -11.69
CA SER A 12 -9.46 -6.91 -11.55
C SER A 12 -8.48 -6.95 -12.72
N GLY A 13 -8.84 -6.39 -13.88
CA GLY A 13 -8.01 -6.51 -15.09
C GLY A 13 -6.86 -5.51 -15.17
N ASN A 14 -6.99 -4.33 -14.56
CA ASN A 14 -6.02 -3.24 -14.73
C ASN A 14 -5.77 -2.39 -13.47
N ASN A 15 -6.53 -2.56 -12.39
CA ASN A 15 -6.29 -1.84 -11.14
C ASN A 15 -5.34 -2.65 -10.23
N PRO A 16 -4.09 -2.21 -10.00
CA PRO A 16 -3.15 -2.93 -9.13
C PRO A 16 -3.59 -2.97 -7.66
N PHE A 17 -4.55 -2.11 -7.27
CA PHE A 17 -5.11 -2.06 -5.92
C PHE A 17 -6.47 -2.78 -5.80
N ASN A 18 -6.89 -3.52 -6.83
CA ASN A 18 -8.19 -4.16 -6.83
C ASN A 18 -8.32 -5.16 -5.68
N GLY A 19 -9.29 -4.93 -4.79
CA GLY A 19 -9.57 -5.81 -3.65
C GLY A 19 -8.71 -5.55 -2.41
N ILE A 20 -7.83 -4.55 -2.44
CA ILE A 20 -7.10 -4.11 -1.25
C ILE A 20 -8.02 -3.26 -0.37
N ASP A 21 -8.25 -3.72 0.87
CA ASP A 21 -8.90 -2.95 1.93
C ASP A 21 -7.88 -2.63 3.04
N VAL A 22 -7.65 -1.34 3.24
CA VAL A 22 -6.65 -0.81 4.15
C VAL A 22 -7.22 -0.22 5.43
N GLY A 23 -8.54 -0.30 5.65
CA GLY A 23 -9.17 0.23 6.86
C GLY A 23 -9.44 1.73 6.80
N SER A 24 -9.63 2.35 7.97
CA SER A 24 -10.10 3.74 8.08
C SER A 24 -8.96 4.74 8.25
N TYR A 25 -9.21 5.99 7.82
CA TYR A 25 -8.22 7.09 7.82
C TYR A 25 -6.86 6.68 7.26
N SER A 26 -6.88 5.86 6.21
CA SER A 26 -5.69 5.25 5.66
C SER A 26 -4.73 6.30 5.09
N THR A 27 -3.44 6.08 5.32
CA THR A 27 -2.36 6.96 4.86
C THR A 27 -1.38 6.15 3.99
N PRO A 28 -1.70 5.93 2.70
CA PRO A 28 -0.86 5.13 1.82
C PRO A 28 0.44 5.84 1.44
N ASN A 29 1.52 5.08 1.32
CA ASN A 29 2.82 5.53 0.83
C ASN A 29 3.48 4.44 -0.02
N LEU A 30 4.34 4.85 -0.95
CA LEU A 30 5.12 3.95 -1.80
C LEU A 30 6.60 4.10 -1.49
N ALA A 31 7.28 2.99 -1.22
CA ALA A 31 8.71 2.94 -0.94
C ALA A 31 9.26 1.56 -1.31
N ASP A 32 10.53 1.51 -1.68
CA ASP A 32 11.27 0.26 -1.88
C ASP A 32 11.67 -0.30 -0.50
N ILE A 33 10.89 -1.24 0.04
CA ILE A 33 11.05 -1.74 1.41
C ILE A 33 11.97 -2.97 1.44
N ASP A 34 11.95 -3.80 0.40
CA ASP A 34 12.77 -5.01 0.33
C ASP A 34 14.10 -4.84 -0.44
N GLY A 35 14.29 -3.71 -1.12
CA GLY A 35 15.54 -3.35 -1.79
C GLY A 35 15.68 -3.93 -3.19
N ASP A 36 14.59 -4.37 -3.82
CA ASP A 36 14.63 -4.97 -5.17
C ASP A 36 14.50 -3.93 -6.31
N GLY A 37 14.25 -2.67 -5.97
CA GLY A 37 14.20 -1.54 -6.88
C GLY A 37 12.82 -1.27 -7.47
N ASP A 38 11.78 -1.97 -7.04
CA ASP A 38 10.40 -1.58 -7.26
C ASP A 38 9.74 -1.01 -5.99
N LEU A 39 8.53 -0.45 -6.13
CA LEU A 39 7.88 0.25 -5.03
C LEU A 39 6.82 -0.64 -4.40
N ASP A 40 7.00 -0.90 -3.11
CA ASP A 40 6.01 -1.54 -2.25
C ASP A 40 5.01 -0.53 -1.70
N LEU A 41 3.87 -1.03 -1.24
CA LEU A 41 2.82 -0.24 -0.61
C LEU A 41 2.84 -0.45 0.90
N VAL A 42 3.06 0.64 1.65
CA VAL A 42 2.84 0.71 3.09
C VAL A 42 1.65 1.62 3.38
N VAL A 43 0.77 1.22 4.28
CA VAL A 43 -0.41 2.00 4.64
C VAL A 43 -0.56 2.07 6.14
N GLY A 44 -0.52 3.29 6.67
CA GLY A 44 -0.92 3.53 8.07
C GLY A 44 -2.43 3.48 8.21
N GLU A 45 -2.91 2.84 9.27
CA GLU A 45 -4.31 2.75 9.66
C GLU A 45 -4.58 3.57 10.92
N ASN A 46 -5.84 3.91 11.19
CA ASN A 46 -6.19 4.78 12.31
C ASN A 46 -5.91 4.14 13.67
N ASP A 47 -5.88 2.81 13.76
CA ASP A 47 -5.51 2.00 14.91
C ASP A 47 -4.00 2.06 15.27
N GLY A 48 -3.20 2.73 14.45
CA GLY A 48 -1.75 2.87 14.65
C GLY A 48 -0.93 1.75 14.00
N THR A 49 -1.57 0.77 13.36
CA THR A 49 -0.87 -0.31 12.66
C THR A 49 -0.38 0.13 11.28
N LEU A 50 0.63 -0.59 10.79
CA LEU A 50 1.17 -0.45 9.43
C LEU A 50 0.86 -1.74 8.64
N LYS A 51 0.05 -1.59 7.59
CA LYS A 51 -0.18 -2.64 6.60
C LYS A 51 0.91 -2.58 5.54
N TYR A 52 1.43 -3.73 5.17
CA TYR A 52 2.47 -3.86 4.15
C TYR A 52 2.01 -4.78 3.02
N TYR A 53 2.20 -4.30 1.79
CA TYR A 53 1.99 -5.07 0.58
C TYR A 53 3.25 -5.00 -0.27
N GLN A 54 3.93 -6.13 -0.38
CA GLN A 54 5.08 -6.25 -1.28
C GLN A 54 4.57 -6.18 -2.72
N ASN A 55 5.27 -5.46 -3.59
CA ASN A 55 5.04 -5.56 -5.02
C ASN A 55 5.82 -6.77 -5.58
N THR A 56 5.12 -7.85 -5.91
CA THR A 56 5.72 -9.06 -6.50
C THR A 56 5.70 -9.05 -8.03
N GLY A 57 5.33 -7.91 -8.63
CA GLY A 57 5.20 -7.69 -10.06
C GLY A 57 6.46 -7.05 -10.65
N THR A 58 6.27 -5.92 -11.33
CA THR A 58 7.38 -5.09 -11.82
C THR A 58 7.04 -3.62 -11.63
N THR A 59 8.03 -2.73 -11.74
CA THR A 59 7.84 -1.28 -11.69
C THR A 59 6.76 -0.76 -12.66
N SER A 60 6.57 -1.40 -13.81
CA SER A 60 5.57 -0.99 -14.82
C SER A 60 4.25 -1.73 -14.73
N ASN A 61 4.20 -2.86 -14.01
CA ASN A 61 3.02 -3.67 -13.80
C ASN A 61 3.02 -4.25 -12.38
N PRO A 62 2.72 -3.42 -11.36
CA PRO A 62 2.81 -3.84 -9.98
C PRO A 62 1.73 -4.85 -9.61
N LEU A 63 2.08 -5.79 -8.73
CA LEU A 63 1.19 -6.78 -8.15
C LEU A 63 1.39 -6.79 -6.63
N TYR A 64 0.46 -6.16 -5.90
CA TYR A 64 0.58 -6.01 -4.46
C TYR A 64 0.06 -7.25 -3.71
N GLU A 65 0.93 -7.89 -2.93
CA GLU A 65 0.61 -9.03 -2.08
C GLU A 65 0.76 -8.63 -0.60
N ALA A 66 -0.31 -8.78 0.17
CA ALA A 66 -0.28 -8.49 1.60
C ALA A 66 0.69 -9.42 2.33
N LYS A 67 1.63 -8.85 3.09
CA LYS A 67 2.50 -9.61 3.98
C LYS A 67 2.05 -9.42 5.42
N THR A 68 2.16 -10.47 6.22
CA THR A 68 1.64 -10.53 7.59
C THR A 68 2.59 -11.30 8.50
N GLY A 69 2.47 -11.11 9.82
CA GLY A 69 3.34 -11.80 10.76
C GLY A 69 4.82 -11.47 10.50
N ASP A 70 5.67 -12.47 10.53
CA ASP A 70 7.12 -12.29 10.37
C ASP A 70 7.55 -11.80 8.98
N ASP A 71 6.69 -11.96 7.96
CA ASP A 71 6.93 -11.44 6.61
C ASP A 71 6.60 -9.94 6.48
N ASN A 72 5.93 -9.34 7.47
CA ASN A 72 5.72 -7.89 7.52
C ASN A 72 6.80 -7.25 8.40
N PRO A 73 7.72 -6.45 7.83
CA PRO A 73 8.79 -5.81 8.60
C PRO A 73 8.28 -4.79 9.62
N PHE A 74 7.01 -4.39 9.54
CA PHE A 74 6.34 -3.50 10.49
C PHE A 74 5.44 -4.23 11.49
N ASN A 75 5.45 -5.56 11.49
CA ASN A 75 4.61 -6.34 12.40
C ASN A 75 4.90 -5.99 13.87
N GLY A 76 3.85 -5.66 14.62
CA GLY A 76 3.94 -5.26 16.03
C GLY A 76 4.41 -3.83 16.27
N ILE A 77 4.66 -3.03 15.23
CA ILE A 77 4.87 -1.59 15.36
C ILE A 77 3.52 -0.89 15.50
N ASP A 78 3.41 -0.05 16.52
CA ASP A 78 2.29 0.86 16.76
C ASP A 78 2.80 2.31 16.68
N VAL A 79 2.31 3.07 15.70
CA VAL A 79 2.66 4.48 15.49
C VAL A 79 1.68 5.45 16.18
N GLY A 80 0.75 4.93 16.96
CA GLY A 80 -0.23 5.65 17.75
C GLY A 80 -1.63 5.65 17.13
N TYR A 81 -2.63 5.43 17.99
CA TYR A 81 -4.04 5.63 17.66
C TYR A 81 -4.31 7.13 17.45
N PHE A 82 -4.91 7.50 16.31
CA PHE A 82 -5.40 8.86 16.05
C PHE A 82 -6.93 8.94 16.23
N PRO A 83 -7.48 9.00 17.45
CA PRO A 83 -8.74 9.68 17.65
C PRO A 83 -8.42 11.17 17.72
N HIS A 84 -9.07 11.95 16.87
CA HIS A 84 -9.15 13.41 16.96
C HIS A 84 -9.11 13.85 18.44
N GLN A 85 -8.00 14.42 18.93
CA GLN A 85 -8.04 15.16 20.19
C GLN A 85 -8.85 16.44 19.92
N PRO A 86 -9.79 16.81 20.81
CA PRO A 86 -10.65 17.98 20.63
C PRO A 86 -9.87 19.30 20.64
#